data_AF-A0A507QRR2-F1
#
_entry.id   AF-A0A507QRR2-F1
#
_cell.length_a   1.000
_cell.length_b   1.000
_cell.length_c   1.000
_cell.angle_alpha   90.00
_cell.angle_beta   90.00
_cell.angle_gamma   90.00
#
_symmetry.space_group_name_H-M   'P 1'
#
loop_
_entity.id
_entity.type
_entity.pdbx_description
1 polymer ?
#
loop_
_entity_poly.entity_id
_entity_poly.type
_entity_poly.pdbx_seq_one_letter_code
_entity_poly.pdbx_strand_id
1 'polypeptide(L)'
;MTDGTFYKIGWENSLGLSPYFSRFRAYRKDLAKVVESPTAASRFNRLQEAEVDHFLLHLLDSPKDLVEHFRKEAGSVILRIAYSYNAEPHGNDPLIDPAGDAMDKFAKAGVPGALPVDMLLPFMKSLPDWFPGTAFKRIAREWASTLTELTEKPWFAHDPSVYHDPMAFKPERFLGDKSEPDPHRLSIGFGRRICPGGILADNSLYLNIAQSLAVFKIDRAIENGRKMEPVIDFLPGVVSHPAPYKTSISPRSPRHEARIRSTEQTHPWQTSDAKELEKQIRTPLTDLLKINHPVLLAGMNVAAGPKLAAAVTNAGGLGVIGGVGYTPDMLREQIDELKSFLTDKNAPFGVDLLLPQVGGNARKTNYDYTKGKLKELVDIIVESGAKLFVSAVGVPPKEVVDRLHGAGILYMNMIGHPKHVKKALDAGADIICAQGGEGGGHTGNVPTTVLIPTVAKLVEGKKSPLTGGPVQVVAAGGLFNGQSVAAALMLGASAVWIGTRFILADEAGAPEEHQEAVRTAGFDDTIRTIIFTGRPLRVRKNPYIMNWEESRQDEIKELTSKGIVPVEHDFENLSDDIDDETVDNARPWLMGKVAAVVNEKKPAKAIVDELVTDGAAWLRKGNTLLAKL
;
A
#
# COMPACT_ATOMS: atom_id res chain seq x y z
N MET A 1 -31.46 -29.71 -9.15
CA MET A 1 -30.31 -28.97 -9.71
C MET A 1 -29.51 -28.30 -8.59
N THR A 2 -29.18 -29.02 -7.52
CA THR A 2 -28.67 -28.45 -6.25
C THR A 2 -27.19 -28.74 -6.00
N ASP A 3 -26.42 -29.11 -7.04
CA ASP A 3 -25.09 -29.67 -6.83
C ASP A 3 -24.10 -29.35 -7.99
N GLY A 4 -24.30 -28.23 -8.68
CA GLY A 4 -23.47 -27.81 -9.83
C GLY A 4 -22.28 -26.92 -9.45
N THR A 5 -21.39 -26.64 -10.41
CA THR A 5 -20.20 -25.78 -10.23
C THR A 5 -20.56 -24.38 -9.70
N PHE A 6 -21.75 -23.87 -10.04
CA PHE A 6 -22.37 -22.67 -9.45
C PHE A 6 -22.33 -22.61 -7.92
N TYR A 7 -22.60 -23.74 -7.26
CA TYR A 7 -22.72 -23.84 -5.80
C TYR A 7 -21.37 -23.92 -5.10
N LYS A 8 -20.33 -24.40 -5.81
CA LYS A 8 -18.95 -24.41 -5.29
C LYS A 8 -18.25 -23.06 -5.44
N ILE A 9 -18.74 -22.20 -6.33
CA ILE A 9 -18.19 -20.85 -6.54
C ILE A 9 -18.71 -19.87 -5.48
N GLY A 10 -19.89 -20.10 -4.88
CA GLY A 10 -20.46 -19.26 -3.82
C GLY A 10 -21.59 -18.32 -4.28
N TRP A 11 -22.04 -18.44 -5.54
CA TRP A 11 -23.04 -17.56 -6.16
C TRP A 11 -24.43 -17.63 -5.52
N GLU A 12 -24.73 -18.68 -4.76
CA GLU A 12 -25.94 -18.85 -3.95
C GLU A 12 -26.09 -17.80 -2.84
N ASN A 13 -25.01 -17.11 -2.47
CA ASN A 13 -25.04 -16.03 -1.48
C ASN A 13 -25.46 -14.67 -2.07
N SER A 14 -25.54 -14.54 -3.40
CA SER A 14 -26.00 -13.32 -4.08
C SER A 14 -27.51 -13.15 -3.97
N LEU A 15 -28.04 -11.93 -3.80
CA LEU A 15 -29.49 -11.70 -3.60
C LEU A 15 -30.38 -12.31 -4.71
N GLY A 16 -29.88 -12.39 -5.95
CA GLY A 16 -30.61 -12.94 -7.10
C GLY A 16 -30.78 -14.47 -7.07
N LEU A 17 -29.82 -15.19 -6.48
CA LEU A 17 -29.85 -16.65 -6.33
C LEU A 17 -30.07 -17.09 -4.87
N SER A 18 -30.03 -16.13 -3.94
CA SER A 18 -30.19 -16.31 -2.50
C SER A 18 -31.62 -16.69 -2.20
N PRO A 19 -31.84 -17.81 -1.48
CA PRO A 19 -33.17 -18.31 -1.44
C PRO A 19 -34.18 -17.57 -0.53
N TYR A 20 -35.49 -17.70 -0.81
CA TYR A 20 -36.53 -16.75 -0.38
C TYR A 20 -36.86 -16.79 1.14
N PHE A 21 -36.00 -16.21 1.99
CA PHE A 21 -36.11 -16.28 3.48
C PHE A 21 -36.26 -14.94 4.16
N SER A 22 -36.12 -14.92 5.48
CA SER A 22 -36.02 -13.70 6.30
C SER A 22 -34.93 -12.76 5.80
N ARG A 23 -33.75 -13.28 5.42
CA ARG A 23 -32.66 -12.48 4.84
C ARG A 23 -33.04 -11.86 3.49
N PHE A 24 -33.54 -12.64 2.53
CA PHE A 24 -34.06 -12.10 1.27
C PHE A 24 -35.22 -11.11 1.51
N ARG A 25 -36.14 -11.40 2.44
CA ARG A 25 -37.27 -10.52 2.79
C ARG A 25 -36.81 -9.25 3.50
N ALA A 26 -35.77 -9.31 4.33
CA ALA A 26 -35.15 -8.15 5.00
C ALA A 26 -34.43 -7.30 3.96
N TYR A 27 -33.54 -7.88 3.17
CA TYR A 27 -32.88 -7.20 2.05
C TYR A 27 -33.87 -6.61 1.05
N ARG A 28 -34.96 -7.34 0.73
CA ARG A 28 -36.04 -6.79 -0.10
C ARG A 28 -36.79 -5.68 0.58
N LYS A 29 -37.11 -5.78 1.86
CA LYS A 29 -37.79 -4.73 2.62
C LYS A 29 -36.92 -3.48 2.76
N ASP A 30 -35.60 -3.62 2.86
CA ASP A 30 -34.69 -2.50 2.96
C ASP A 30 -34.44 -1.87 1.59
N LEU A 31 -34.20 -2.68 0.55
CA LEU A 31 -34.15 -2.20 -0.84
C LEU A 31 -35.49 -1.59 -1.28
N ALA A 32 -36.61 -2.10 -0.79
CA ALA A 32 -37.95 -1.57 -1.06
C ALA A 32 -38.09 -0.11 -0.68
N LYS A 33 -37.57 0.24 0.50
CA LYS A 33 -37.56 1.63 1.00
C LYS A 33 -36.69 2.54 0.14
N VAL A 34 -35.73 1.97 -0.60
CA VAL A 34 -34.71 2.73 -1.33
C VAL A 34 -35.06 2.87 -2.82
N VAL A 35 -35.45 1.78 -3.49
CA VAL A 35 -35.48 1.69 -4.97
C VAL A 35 -36.73 1.05 -5.59
N GLU A 36 -37.66 0.49 -4.81
CA GLU A 36 -38.80 -0.29 -5.36
C GLU A 36 -39.97 0.55 -5.88
N SER A 37 -40.01 1.87 -5.59
CA SER A 37 -41.02 2.77 -6.16
C SER A 37 -40.38 3.90 -6.97
N PRO A 38 -41.06 4.42 -8.01
CA PRO A 38 -40.57 5.57 -8.78
C PRO A 38 -40.28 6.79 -7.88
N THR A 39 -41.10 7.02 -6.85
CA THR A 39 -40.89 8.11 -5.88
C THR A 39 -39.62 7.89 -5.06
N ALA A 40 -39.38 6.66 -4.58
CA ALA A 40 -38.17 6.32 -3.83
C ALA A 40 -36.90 6.41 -4.71
N ALA A 41 -36.98 5.98 -5.97
CA ALA A 41 -35.89 6.07 -6.94
C ALA A 41 -35.59 7.52 -7.34
N SER A 42 -36.60 8.42 -7.37
CA SER A 42 -36.44 9.80 -7.82
C SER A 42 -35.40 10.63 -7.06
N ARG A 43 -35.07 10.24 -5.81
CA ARG A 43 -34.01 10.88 -5.03
C ARG A 43 -32.63 10.77 -5.70
N PHE A 44 -32.45 9.76 -6.56
CA PHE A 44 -31.21 9.50 -7.27
C PHE A 44 -31.20 10.11 -8.68
N ASN A 45 -32.26 10.80 -9.13
CA ASN A 45 -32.32 11.35 -10.49
C ASN A 45 -31.15 12.29 -10.80
N ARG A 46 -30.81 13.22 -9.90
CA ARG A 46 -29.64 14.11 -10.08
C ARG A 46 -28.32 13.35 -10.17
N LEU A 47 -28.23 12.25 -9.41
CA LEU A 47 -27.06 11.38 -9.43
C LEU A 47 -26.95 10.63 -10.76
N GLN A 48 -28.07 10.11 -11.29
CA GLN A 48 -28.13 9.45 -12.59
C GLN A 48 -27.87 10.44 -13.73
N GLU A 49 -28.42 11.66 -13.68
CA GLU A 49 -28.16 12.71 -14.67
C GLU A 49 -26.67 13.08 -14.74
N ALA A 50 -26.01 13.22 -13.60
CA ALA A 50 -24.57 13.52 -13.56
C ALA A 50 -23.72 12.37 -14.15
N GLU A 51 -24.06 11.11 -13.85
CA GLU A 51 -23.33 9.95 -14.39
C GLU A 51 -23.61 9.74 -15.89
N VAL A 52 -24.82 10.08 -16.38
CA VAL A 52 -25.13 10.09 -17.82
C VAL A 52 -24.32 11.17 -18.53
N ASP A 53 -24.17 12.36 -17.93
CA ASP A 53 -23.31 13.42 -18.49
C ASP A 53 -21.84 12.97 -18.59
N HIS A 54 -21.34 12.26 -17.58
CA HIS A 54 -20.01 11.63 -17.58
C HIS A 54 -19.89 10.54 -18.66
N PHE A 55 -20.93 9.74 -18.85
CA PHE A 55 -21.02 8.77 -19.94
C PHE A 55 -20.96 9.44 -21.33
N LEU A 56 -21.64 10.58 -21.53
CA LEU A 56 -21.59 11.31 -22.80
C LEU A 56 -20.18 11.86 -23.09
N LEU A 57 -19.45 12.31 -22.06
CA LEU A 57 -18.05 12.73 -22.18
C LEU A 57 -17.15 11.56 -22.59
N HIS A 58 -17.27 10.42 -21.93
CA HIS A 58 -16.53 9.22 -22.30
C HIS A 58 -16.85 8.72 -23.71
N LEU A 59 -18.13 8.76 -24.11
CA LEU A 59 -18.54 8.37 -25.46
C LEU A 59 -18.04 9.32 -26.54
N LEU A 60 -17.85 10.61 -26.20
CA LEU A 60 -17.25 11.60 -27.10
C LEU A 60 -15.77 11.31 -27.35
N ASP A 61 -15.03 10.91 -26.30
CA ASP A 61 -13.58 10.68 -26.39
C ASP A 61 -13.24 9.30 -26.98
N SER A 62 -13.98 8.24 -26.61
CA SER A 62 -13.79 6.89 -27.15
C SER A 62 -15.11 6.22 -27.58
N PRO A 63 -15.65 6.58 -28.76
CA PRO A 63 -16.95 6.08 -29.24
C PRO A 63 -16.99 4.58 -29.56
N LYS A 64 -15.82 3.92 -29.62
CA LYS A 64 -15.70 2.49 -29.93
C LYS A 64 -16.01 1.59 -28.73
N ASP A 65 -15.88 2.12 -27.51
CA ASP A 65 -15.93 1.35 -26.26
C ASP A 65 -17.28 1.47 -25.55
N LEU A 66 -18.37 1.59 -26.34
CA LEU A 66 -19.73 1.85 -25.87
C LEU A 66 -20.16 0.94 -24.71
N VAL A 67 -19.87 -0.36 -24.80
CA VAL A 67 -20.27 -1.36 -23.78
C VAL A 67 -19.52 -1.15 -22.47
N GLU A 68 -18.22 -0.82 -22.53
CA GLU A 68 -17.40 -0.55 -21.35
C GLU A 68 -17.86 0.74 -20.66
N HIS A 69 -18.19 1.78 -21.43
CA HIS A 69 -18.75 3.02 -20.88
C HIS A 69 -20.07 2.80 -20.15
N PHE A 70 -20.95 1.94 -20.67
CA PHE A 70 -22.19 1.56 -19.99
C PHE A 70 -21.93 0.76 -18.71
N ARG A 71 -20.98 -0.19 -18.72
CA ARG A 71 -20.58 -0.96 -17.54
C ARG A 71 -20.06 -0.02 -16.44
N LYS A 72 -19.25 0.96 -16.83
CA LYS A 72 -18.69 1.97 -15.93
C LYS A 72 -19.75 2.89 -15.33
N GLU A 73 -20.67 3.43 -16.14
CA GLU A 73 -21.80 4.25 -15.65
C GLU A 73 -22.67 3.48 -14.66
N ALA A 74 -23.09 2.26 -15.02
CA ALA A 74 -23.91 1.42 -14.15
C ALA A 74 -23.19 1.08 -12.83
N GLY A 75 -21.90 0.72 -12.90
CA GLY A 75 -21.07 0.45 -11.73
C GLY A 75 -20.92 1.66 -10.82
N SER A 76 -20.65 2.83 -11.40
CA SER A 76 -20.52 4.11 -10.68
C SER A 76 -21.81 4.50 -9.97
N VAL A 77 -22.96 4.45 -10.66
CA VAL A 77 -24.28 4.71 -10.05
C VAL A 77 -24.54 3.79 -8.86
N ILE A 78 -24.28 2.49 -9.01
CA ILE A 78 -24.50 1.50 -7.93
C ILE A 78 -23.59 1.78 -6.73
N LEU A 79 -22.28 1.98 -6.96
CA LEU A 79 -21.31 2.21 -5.90
C LEU A 79 -21.53 3.56 -5.19
N ARG A 80 -21.95 4.60 -5.93
CA ARG A 80 -22.26 5.92 -5.37
C ARG A 80 -23.54 5.90 -4.54
N ILE A 81 -24.55 5.12 -4.94
CA ILE A 81 -25.77 4.92 -4.14
C ILE A 81 -25.51 4.07 -2.89
N ALA A 82 -24.77 2.97 -3.04
CA ALA A 82 -24.58 1.99 -1.97
C ALA A 82 -23.53 2.41 -0.94
N TYR A 83 -22.44 3.02 -1.39
CA TYR A 83 -21.24 3.28 -0.58
C TYR A 83 -20.78 4.73 -0.60
N SER A 84 -21.45 5.61 -1.35
CA SER A 84 -20.97 6.98 -1.61
C SER A 84 -19.56 7.01 -2.21
N TYR A 85 -19.20 5.94 -2.91
CA TYR A 85 -17.90 5.78 -3.56
C TYR A 85 -17.87 6.55 -4.89
N ASN A 86 -16.83 7.36 -5.08
CA ASN A 86 -16.52 8.02 -6.33
C ASN A 86 -15.58 7.13 -7.16
N ALA A 87 -16.10 6.62 -8.28
CA ALA A 87 -15.34 5.80 -9.21
C ALA A 87 -14.21 6.57 -9.89
N GLU A 88 -13.16 5.86 -10.27
CA GLU A 88 -12.05 6.44 -11.03
C GLU A 88 -12.55 6.98 -12.38
N PRO A 89 -12.45 8.29 -12.69
CA PRO A 89 -12.94 8.85 -13.94
C PRO A 89 -12.35 8.18 -15.18
N HIS A 90 -11.03 7.97 -15.21
CA HIS A 90 -10.33 7.48 -16.40
C HIS A 90 -9.52 6.22 -16.13
N GLY A 91 -9.69 5.20 -16.97
CA GLY A 91 -9.03 3.90 -16.81
C GLY A 91 -9.79 2.93 -15.90
N ASN A 92 -9.03 2.02 -15.31
CA ASN A 92 -9.51 0.86 -14.55
C ASN A 92 -9.88 1.23 -13.11
N ASP A 93 -11.02 0.77 -12.63
CA ASP A 93 -11.50 0.99 -11.28
C ASP A 93 -11.43 -0.31 -10.45
N PRO A 94 -10.85 -0.28 -9.23
CA PRO A 94 -10.58 -1.46 -8.42
C PRO A 94 -11.82 -2.20 -7.89
N LEU A 95 -13.01 -1.60 -8.01
CA LEU A 95 -14.29 -2.20 -7.63
C LEU A 95 -15.17 -2.50 -8.85
N ILE A 96 -15.20 -1.63 -9.87
CA ILE A 96 -16.07 -1.82 -11.05
C ILE A 96 -15.53 -2.92 -11.97
N ASP A 97 -14.23 -2.95 -12.27
CA ASP A 97 -13.71 -3.93 -13.24
C ASP A 97 -13.81 -5.38 -12.73
N PRO A 98 -13.45 -5.68 -11.47
CA PRO A 98 -13.68 -7.02 -10.92
C PRO A 98 -15.16 -7.39 -10.86
N ALA A 99 -16.07 -6.41 -10.67
CA ALA A 99 -17.51 -6.65 -10.73
C ALA A 99 -17.97 -7.01 -12.14
N GLY A 100 -17.45 -6.35 -13.17
CA GLY A 100 -17.67 -6.69 -14.57
C GLY A 100 -17.19 -8.11 -14.89
N ASP A 101 -15.96 -8.45 -14.53
CA ASP A 101 -15.38 -9.78 -14.74
C ASP A 101 -16.14 -10.87 -13.96
N ALA A 102 -16.56 -10.59 -12.73
CA ALA A 102 -17.39 -11.50 -11.94
C ALA A 102 -18.74 -11.78 -12.62
N MET A 103 -19.39 -10.75 -13.19
CA MET A 103 -20.65 -10.90 -13.92
C MET A 103 -20.47 -11.62 -15.27
N ASP A 104 -19.35 -11.42 -15.97
CA ASP A 104 -19.02 -12.17 -17.19
C ASP A 104 -18.77 -13.66 -16.88
N LYS A 105 -18.07 -13.94 -15.78
CA LYS A 105 -17.87 -15.31 -15.26
C LYS A 105 -19.19 -15.94 -14.81
N PHE A 106 -20.08 -15.18 -14.17
CA PHE A 106 -21.43 -15.62 -13.81
C PHE A 106 -22.26 -16.02 -15.04
N ALA A 107 -22.27 -15.18 -16.07
CA ALA A 107 -23.00 -15.45 -17.31
C ALA A 107 -22.52 -16.74 -17.98
N LYS A 108 -21.20 -16.95 -18.04
CA LYS A 108 -20.55 -18.15 -18.60
C LYS A 108 -20.83 -19.41 -17.77
N ALA A 109 -20.78 -19.31 -16.44
CA ALA A 109 -21.15 -20.41 -15.55
C ALA A 109 -22.59 -20.87 -15.81
N GLY A 110 -23.47 -19.92 -16.16
CA GLY A 110 -24.88 -20.08 -16.50
C GLY A 110 -25.20 -20.98 -17.70
N VAL A 111 -24.25 -21.18 -18.60
CA VAL A 111 -24.49 -21.84 -19.88
C VAL A 111 -24.65 -23.36 -19.67
N PRO A 112 -25.83 -23.95 -20.00
CA PRO A 112 -26.03 -25.38 -19.88
C PRO A 112 -25.00 -26.17 -20.71
N GLY A 113 -24.21 -27.03 -20.07
CA GLY A 113 -23.20 -27.86 -20.72
C GLY A 113 -21.83 -27.20 -20.98
N ALA A 114 -21.62 -25.93 -20.59
CA ALA A 114 -20.32 -25.26 -20.75
C ALA A 114 -19.20 -25.86 -19.90
N LEU A 115 -19.55 -26.50 -18.78
CA LEU A 115 -18.65 -27.37 -18.03
C LEU A 115 -19.18 -28.80 -18.11
N PRO A 116 -18.40 -29.78 -18.64
CA PRO A 116 -18.84 -31.17 -18.81
C PRO A 116 -19.35 -31.83 -17.52
N VAL A 117 -18.89 -31.33 -16.37
CA VAL A 117 -19.26 -31.79 -15.02
C VAL A 117 -20.70 -31.43 -14.60
N ASP A 118 -21.29 -30.39 -15.21
CA ASP A 118 -22.59 -29.85 -14.79
C ASP A 118 -23.79 -30.58 -15.39
N MET A 119 -23.61 -31.31 -16.51
CA MET A 119 -24.67 -32.12 -17.12
C MET A 119 -24.24 -33.52 -17.57
N LEU A 120 -22.99 -33.71 -18.04
CA LEU A 120 -22.62 -34.92 -18.78
C LEU A 120 -21.89 -35.97 -17.92
N LEU A 121 -21.05 -35.56 -16.96
CA LEU A 121 -20.20 -36.50 -16.18
C LEU A 121 -20.08 -36.10 -14.68
N PRO A 122 -21.12 -36.30 -13.86
CA PRO A 122 -21.15 -35.86 -12.45
C PRO A 122 -20.07 -36.51 -11.56
N PHE A 123 -19.63 -37.74 -11.88
CA PHE A 123 -18.61 -38.47 -11.13
C PHE A 123 -17.22 -37.82 -11.17
N MET A 124 -16.97 -36.93 -12.14
CA MET A 124 -15.69 -36.23 -12.25
C MET A 124 -15.41 -35.29 -11.06
N LYS A 125 -16.43 -34.97 -10.25
CA LYS A 125 -16.31 -34.15 -9.04
C LYS A 125 -15.44 -34.78 -7.96
N SER A 126 -15.41 -36.11 -7.86
CA SER A 126 -14.66 -36.88 -6.85
C SER A 126 -13.26 -37.29 -7.30
N LEU A 127 -12.85 -36.99 -8.54
CA LEU A 127 -11.53 -37.36 -9.06
C LEU A 127 -10.41 -36.46 -8.49
N PRO A 128 -9.22 -36.98 -8.19
CA PRO A 128 -8.07 -36.18 -7.74
C PRO A 128 -7.67 -35.09 -8.76
N ASP A 129 -7.08 -33.99 -8.27
CA ASP A 129 -6.73 -32.80 -9.08
C ASP A 129 -5.73 -33.06 -10.22
N TRP A 130 -4.98 -34.16 -10.16
CA TRP A 130 -4.02 -34.56 -11.20
C TRP A 130 -4.66 -35.35 -12.35
N PHE A 131 -5.93 -35.75 -12.22
CA PHE A 131 -6.59 -36.64 -13.17
C PHE A 131 -7.05 -35.90 -14.45
N PRO A 132 -6.85 -36.47 -15.66
CA PRO A 132 -7.23 -35.82 -16.93
C PRO A 132 -8.71 -35.44 -16.96
N GLY A 133 -9.02 -34.20 -17.36
CA GLY A 133 -10.39 -33.68 -17.41
C GLY A 133 -10.88 -32.97 -16.14
N THR A 134 -10.08 -32.90 -15.06
CA THR A 134 -10.42 -32.18 -13.81
C THR A 134 -10.06 -30.67 -13.82
N ALA A 135 -9.66 -30.12 -14.97
CA ALA A 135 -9.28 -28.71 -15.13
C ALA A 135 -10.37 -27.71 -14.66
N PHE A 136 -11.65 -28.12 -14.68
CA PHE A 136 -12.77 -27.34 -14.15
C PHE A 136 -12.63 -27.01 -12.65
N LYS A 137 -11.92 -27.84 -11.86
CA LYS A 137 -11.70 -27.59 -10.42
C LYS A 137 -10.76 -26.41 -10.18
N ARG A 138 -9.82 -26.18 -11.08
CA ARG A 138 -8.94 -25.00 -11.06
C ARG A 138 -9.71 -23.74 -11.44
N ILE A 139 -10.53 -23.82 -12.50
CA ILE A 139 -11.42 -22.74 -12.94
C ILE A 139 -12.42 -22.37 -11.85
N ALA A 140 -13.02 -23.35 -11.18
CA ALA A 140 -13.96 -23.12 -10.08
C ALA A 140 -13.29 -22.42 -8.87
N ARG A 141 -12.04 -22.77 -8.53
CA ARG A 141 -11.26 -22.11 -7.48
C ARG A 141 -10.91 -20.67 -7.85
N GLU A 142 -10.51 -20.44 -9.10
CA GLU A 142 -10.21 -19.10 -9.63
C GLU A 142 -11.46 -18.20 -9.59
N TRP A 143 -12.61 -18.72 -10.05
CA TRP A 143 -13.88 -17.98 -10.04
C TRP A 143 -14.41 -17.77 -8.61
N ALA A 144 -14.21 -18.73 -7.70
CA ALA A 144 -14.54 -18.57 -6.28
C ALA A 144 -13.67 -17.50 -5.63
N SER A 145 -12.38 -17.41 -5.98
CA SER A 145 -11.48 -16.34 -5.52
C SER A 145 -11.97 -14.97 -6.01
N THR A 146 -12.38 -14.85 -7.28
CA THR A 146 -12.92 -13.60 -7.82
C THR A 146 -14.21 -13.16 -7.09
N LEU A 147 -15.11 -14.11 -6.80
CA LEU A 147 -16.34 -13.82 -6.04
C LEU A 147 -16.05 -13.47 -4.57
N THR A 148 -15.08 -14.15 -3.96
CA THR A 148 -14.63 -13.86 -2.58
C THR A 148 -14.00 -12.47 -2.50
N GLU A 149 -13.17 -12.09 -3.46
CA GLU A 149 -12.60 -10.73 -3.54
C GLU A 149 -13.69 -9.65 -3.72
N LEU A 150 -14.72 -9.92 -4.53
CA LEU A 150 -15.87 -9.02 -4.70
C LEU A 150 -16.69 -8.85 -3.42
N THR A 151 -16.75 -9.88 -2.57
CA THR A 151 -17.60 -9.94 -1.38
C THR A 151 -16.87 -9.60 -0.07
N GLU A 152 -15.55 -9.81 0.02
CA GLU A 152 -14.74 -9.48 1.19
C GLU A 152 -14.18 -8.05 1.17
N LYS A 153 -14.12 -7.42 -0.01
CA LYS A 153 -13.71 -6.00 -0.10
C LYS A 153 -14.71 -5.04 0.57
N PRO A 154 -16.04 -5.26 0.50
CA PRO A 154 -17.02 -4.57 1.34
C PRO A 154 -17.30 -5.38 2.61
N TRP A 155 -16.84 -4.92 3.78
CA TRP A 155 -17.09 -5.59 5.06
C TRP A 155 -18.60 -5.65 5.40
N PHE A 156 -19.04 -6.74 6.04
CA PHE A 156 -20.17 -6.89 7.02
C PHE A 156 -21.04 -8.15 6.82
N ALA A 157 -20.78 -9.20 7.62
CA ALA A 157 -21.74 -10.29 7.89
C ALA A 157 -21.73 -10.72 9.38
N HIS A 158 -21.40 -9.81 10.30
CA HIS A 158 -21.23 -10.11 11.73
C HIS A 158 -22.23 -9.33 12.58
N ASP A 159 -23.53 -9.49 12.34
CA ASP A 159 -24.57 -8.81 13.13
C ASP A 159 -24.88 -9.61 14.42
N PRO A 160 -24.44 -9.14 15.59
CA PRO A 160 -24.68 -9.80 16.88
C PRO A 160 -26.13 -9.70 17.35
N SER A 161 -27.00 -8.95 16.65
CA SER A 161 -28.43 -8.86 16.99
C SER A 161 -29.26 -10.06 16.52
N VAL A 162 -28.71 -10.89 15.61
CA VAL A 162 -29.44 -12.01 14.98
C VAL A 162 -28.90 -13.37 15.39
N TYR A 163 -27.59 -13.50 15.64
CA TYR A 163 -26.95 -14.76 16.05
C TYR A 163 -26.18 -14.54 17.35
N HIS A 164 -26.41 -15.39 18.34
CA HIS A 164 -25.60 -15.36 19.57
C HIS A 164 -24.23 -15.98 19.28
N ASP A 165 -23.15 -15.29 19.66
CA ASP A 165 -21.78 -15.62 19.28
C ASP A 165 -21.64 -15.93 17.78
N PRO A 166 -21.85 -14.94 16.88
CA PRO A 166 -21.85 -15.12 15.42
C PRO A 166 -20.52 -15.63 14.87
N MET A 167 -19.53 -15.67 15.74
CA MET A 167 -18.13 -15.79 15.43
C MET A 167 -17.52 -17.12 15.94
N ALA A 168 -18.31 -17.95 16.63
CA ALA A 168 -17.90 -19.28 17.12
C ALA A 168 -18.58 -20.41 16.32
N PHE A 169 -17.82 -21.42 15.91
CA PHE A 169 -18.38 -22.60 15.22
C PHE A 169 -19.03 -23.54 16.25
N LYS A 170 -20.38 -23.50 16.34
CA LYS A 170 -21.18 -24.33 17.26
C LYS A 170 -22.29 -25.04 16.47
N PRO A 171 -22.10 -26.26 15.97
CA PRO A 171 -23.11 -27.00 15.19
C PRO A 171 -24.38 -27.34 15.97
N GLU A 172 -24.28 -27.43 17.30
CA GLU A 172 -25.38 -27.82 18.20
C GLU A 172 -26.47 -26.74 18.32
N ARG A 173 -26.19 -25.49 17.91
CA ARG A 173 -27.13 -24.34 17.95
C ARG A 173 -28.39 -24.54 17.11
N PHE A 174 -28.37 -25.52 16.21
CA PHE A 174 -29.48 -25.86 15.31
C PHE A 174 -30.28 -27.10 15.79
N LEU A 175 -30.01 -27.63 16.99
CA LEU A 175 -30.63 -28.85 17.52
C LEU A 175 -31.37 -28.59 18.84
N GLY A 176 -32.66 -28.99 18.94
CA GLY A 176 -33.47 -28.92 20.17
C GLY A 176 -34.68 -27.96 20.15
N ASP A 177 -35.45 -27.93 21.26
CA ASP A 177 -36.71 -27.17 21.41
C ASP A 177 -36.55 -25.63 21.49
N LYS A 178 -35.31 -25.14 21.61
CA LYS A 178 -34.91 -23.72 21.49
C LYS A 178 -33.80 -23.55 20.45
N SER A 179 -34.01 -24.10 19.26
CA SER A 179 -33.06 -24.02 18.14
C SER A 179 -32.99 -22.61 17.54
N GLU A 180 -31.78 -22.16 17.21
CA GLU A 180 -31.59 -21.04 16.28
C GLU A 180 -32.05 -21.50 14.88
N PRO A 181 -32.56 -20.60 14.01
CA PRO A 181 -33.25 -21.01 12.79
C PRO A 181 -32.37 -21.88 11.87
N ASP A 182 -32.81 -23.11 11.61
CA ASP A 182 -32.15 -24.09 10.74
C ASP A 182 -32.01 -23.56 9.29
N PRO A 183 -30.78 -23.42 8.77
CA PRO A 183 -30.48 -22.82 7.47
C PRO A 183 -30.83 -23.69 6.24
N HIS A 184 -31.26 -24.95 6.42
CA HIS A 184 -31.44 -25.89 5.29
C HIS A 184 -32.84 -25.91 4.62
N ARG A 185 -33.85 -25.21 5.16
CA ARG A 185 -35.28 -25.52 4.84
C ARG A 185 -36.03 -24.62 3.89
N LEU A 186 -35.32 -24.02 2.98
CA LEU A 186 -35.72 -22.72 2.53
C LEU A 186 -35.16 -22.67 1.07
N SER A 187 -35.97 -22.48 0.02
CA SER A 187 -35.58 -22.49 -1.43
C SER A 187 -36.53 -21.63 -2.31
N ILE A 188 -36.15 -21.32 -3.57
CA ILE A 188 -36.80 -20.35 -4.50
C ILE A 188 -37.64 -20.97 -5.62
N GLY A 189 -38.75 -20.29 -5.99
CA GLY A 189 -39.47 -20.36 -7.28
C GLY A 189 -40.44 -19.17 -7.52
N PHE A 190 -40.68 -18.85 -8.81
CA PHE A 190 -41.46 -17.80 -9.55
C PHE A 190 -42.46 -16.83 -8.87
N GLY A 191 -42.56 -15.60 -9.43
CA GLY A 191 -43.38 -14.45 -8.94
C GLY A 191 -42.58 -13.48 -8.04
N ARG A 192 -43.01 -12.22 -7.79
CA ARG A 192 -42.39 -11.18 -6.89
C ARG A 192 -40.83 -11.11 -6.79
N ARG A 193 -40.12 -11.61 -7.80
CA ARG A 193 -38.65 -11.79 -7.87
C ARG A 193 -38.03 -10.97 -9.00
N ILE A 194 -38.65 -9.84 -9.36
CA ILE A 194 -38.09 -8.88 -10.35
C ILE A 194 -36.91 -8.15 -9.70
N CYS A 195 -35.85 -7.85 -10.45
CA CYS A 195 -34.69 -7.11 -9.94
C CYS A 195 -35.13 -5.87 -9.15
N PRO A 196 -34.72 -5.70 -7.86
CA PRO A 196 -35.12 -4.54 -7.08
C PRO A 196 -34.57 -3.22 -7.65
N GLY A 197 -33.47 -3.28 -8.40
CA GLY A 197 -32.91 -2.14 -9.13
C GLY A 197 -33.54 -1.89 -10.50
N GLY A 198 -34.59 -2.62 -10.90
CA GLY A 198 -35.18 -2.51 -12.25
C GLY A 198 -35.63 -1.09 -12.61
N ILE A 199 -36.27 -0.37 -11.68
CA ILE A 199 -36.72 1.02 -11.90
C ILE A 199 -35.52 1.97 -12.09
N LEU A 200 -34.44 1.79 -11.32
CA LEU A 200 -33.23 2.58 -11.49
C LEU A 200 -32.58 2.30 -12.85
N ALA A 201 -32.51 1.03 -13.24
CA ALA A 201 -31.97 0.62 -14.53
C ALA A 201 -32.81 1.19 -15.69
N ASP A 202 -34.14 1.15 -15.61
CA ASP A 202 -35.04 1.71 -16.62
C ASP A 202 -34.86 3.24 -16.73
N ASN A 203 -34.71 3.95 -15.61
CA ASN A 203 -34.45 5.39 -15.60
C ASN A 203 -33.09 5.73 -16.23
N SER A 204 -32.01 5.04 -15.83
CA SER A 204 -30.68 5.23 -16.42
C SER A 204 -30.70 4.93 -17.92
N LEU A 205 -31.35 3.84 -18.34
CA LEU A 205 -31.47 3.47 -19.76
C LEU A 205 -32.23 4.54 -20.55
N TYR A 206 -33.35 5.04 -20.01
CA TYR A 206 -34.10 6.12 -20.65
C TYR A 206 -33.27 7.38 -20.82
N LEU A 207 -32.57 7.83 -19.76
CA LEU A 207 -31.70 9.00 -19.80
C LEU A 207 -30.56 8.82 -20.81
N ASN A 208 -29.86 7.68 -20.75
CA ASN A 208 -28.79 7.33 -21.66
C ASN A 208 -29.25 7.36 -23.12
N ILE A 209 -30.38 6.72 -23.45
CA ILE A 209 -30.93 6.71 -24.81
C ILE A 209 -31.37 8.11 -25.23
N ALA A 210 -32.19 8.79 -24.43
CA ALA A 210 -32.76 10.08 -24.80
C ALA A 210 -31.67 11.15 -25.00
N GLN A 211 -30.72 11.24 -24.07
CA GLN A 211 -29.64 12.22 -24.17
C GLN A 211 -28.64 11.86 -25.27
N SER A 212 -28.26 10.59 -25.41
CA SER A 212 -27.37 10.16 -26.50
C SER A 212 -27.98 10.43 -27.87
N LEU A 213 -29.26 10.12 -28.08
CA LEU A 213 -29.96 10.41 -29.34
C LEU A 213 -30.10 11.92 -29.59
N ALA A 214 -30.15 12.74 -28.55
CA ALA A 214 -30.23 14.19 -28.68
C ALA A 214 -28.91 14.82 -29.16
N VAL A 215 -27.74 14.29 -28.73
CA VAL A 215 -26.43 14.90 -29.03
C VAL A 215 -25.61 14.14 -30.09
N PHE A 216 -25.79 12.83 -30.19
CA PHE A 216 -25.06 11.97 -31.13
C PHE A 216 -25.91 11.54 -32.32
N LYS A 217 -25.23 11.35 -33.44
CA LYS A 217 -25.68 10.62 -34.61
C LYS A 217 -25.09 9.21 -34.54
N ILE A 218 -25.96 8.22 -34.44
CA ILE A 218 -25.61 6.80 -34.44
C ILE A 218 -25.94 6.25 -35.83
N ASP A 219 -24.92 5.78 -36.55
CA ASP A 219 -25.03 5.28 -37.93
C ASP A 219 -24.36 3.89 -38.04
N ARG A 220 -24.59 3.22 -39.16
CA ARG A 220 -23.98 1.93 -39.50
C ARG A 220 -22.46 2.08 -39.52
N ALA A 221 -21.75 1.06 -39.03
CA ALA A 221 -20.31 1.02 -39.19
C ALA A 221 -19.95 0.98 -40.67
N ILE A 222 -18.93 1.74 -41.04
CA ILE A 222 -18.37 1.74 -42.41
C ILE A 222 -17.06 0.98 -42.35
N GLU A 223 -17.00 -0.15 -43.05
CA GLU A 223 -15.80 -0.97 -43.17
C GLU A 223 -15.51 -1.14 -44.67
N ASN A 224 -14.30 -0.74 -45.12
CA ASN A 224 -13.90 -0.75 -46.53
C ASN A 224 -14.89 -0.05 -47.48
N GLY A 225 -15.49 1.07 -47.04
CA GLY A 225 -16.43 1.86 -47.85
C GLY A 225 -17.84 1.26 -47.98
N ARG A 226 -18.13 0.13 -47.32
CA ARG A 226 -19.46 -0.49 -47.29
C ARG A 226 -20.12 -0.30 -45.92
N LYS A 227 -21.42 0.03 -45.94
CA LYS A 227 -22.24 0.07 -44.73
C LYS A 227 -22.49 -1.35 -44.26
N MET A 228 -22.09 -1.66 -43.04
CA MET A 228 -22.33 -2.95 -42.41
C MET A 228 -23.65 -2.90 -41.65
N GLU A 229 -24.56 -3.83 -41.96
CA GLU A 229 -25.72 -4.04 -41.09
C GLU A 229 -25.24 -4.68 -39.78
N PRO A 230 -25.66 -4.17 -38.62
CA PRO A 230 -25.34 -4.81 -37.35
C PRO A 230 -26.03 -6.16 -37.30
N VAL A 231 -25.24 -7.23 -37.13
CA VAL A 231 -25.78 -8.56 -36.86
C VAL A 231 -26.23 -8.57 -35.40
N ILE A 232 -27.54 -8.68 -35.19
CA ILE A 232 -28.11 -8.82 -33.85
C ILE A 232 -28.02 -10.29 -33.47
N ASP A 233 -27.00 -10.61 -32.69
CA ASP A 233 -26.81 -11.92 -32.09
C ASP A 233 -26.66 -11.76 -30.57
N PHE A 234 -26.89 -12.84 -29.82
CA PHE A 234 -26.85 -12.82 -28.37
C PHE A 234 -25.95 -13.93 -27.83
N LEU A 235 -25.10 -13.57 -26.87
CA LEU A 235 -24.25 -14.53 -26.18
C LEU A 235 -25.10 -15.50 -25.34
N PRO A 236 -24.76 -16.80 -25.35
CA PRO A 236 -25.44 -17.79 -24.52
C PRO A 236 -25.12 -17.56 -23.04
N GLY A 237 -26.09 -17.77 -22.15
CA GLY A 237 -25.90 -17.64 -20.70
C GLY A 237 -27.21 -17.44 -19.94
N VAL A 238 -27.12 -17.46 -18.60
CA VAL A 238 -28.24 -17.09 -17.71
C VAL A 238 -28.56 -15.60 -17.82
N VAL A 239 -27.55 -14.78 -18.14
CA VAL A 239 -27.68 -13.38 -18.52
C VAL A 239 -27.30 -13.27 -20.00
N SER A 240 -28.26 -12.88 -20.85
CA SER A 240 -28.06 -12.76 -22.28
C SER A 240 -27.59 -11.35 -22.63
N HIS A 241 -26.45 -11.26 -23.32
CA HIS A 241 -25.87 -9.99 -23.76
C HIS A 241 -25.84 -9.97 -25.29
N PRO A 242 -26.00 -8.82 -25.94
CA PRO A 242 -25.75 -8.72 -27.38
C PRO A 242 -24.28 -9.09 -27.66
N ALA A 243 -24.05 -9.87 -28.71
CA ALA A 243 -22.72 -10.15 -29.21
C ALA A 243 -22.04 -8.84 -29.66
N PRO A 244 -20.69 -8.73 -29.61
CA PRO A 244 -19.99 -7.52 -30.02
C PRO A 244 -20.40 -7.06 -31.42
N TYR A 245 -20.88 -5.82 -31.51
CA TYR A 245 -21.35 -5.22 -32.75
C TYR A 245 -20.63 -3.89 -33.00
N LYS A 246 -20.35 -3.58 -34.27
CA LYS A 246 -19.69 -2.33 -34.66
C LYS A 246 -20.75 -1.26 -34.95
N THR A 247 -20.53 -0.05 -34.44
CA THR A 247 -21.35 1.13 -34.77
C THR A 247 -20.47 2.34 -35.05
N SER A 248 -21.03 3.35 -35.72
CA SER A 248 -20.40 4.66 -35.89
C SER A 248 -21.17 5.67 -35.06
N ILE A 249 -20.51 6.26 -34.06
CA ILE A 249 -21.10 7.28 -33.18
C ILE A 249 -20.30 8.57 -33.36
N SER A 250 -21.00 9.65 -33.68
CA SER A 250 -20.40 10.97 -33.91
C SER A 250 -21.31 12.07 -33.41
N PRO A 251 -20.79 13.22 -32.91
CA PRO A 251 -21.63 14.36 -32.55
C PRO A 251 -22.46 14.84 -33.74
N ARG A 252 -23.71 15.23 -33.50
CA ARG A 252 -24.60 15.71 -34.58
C ARG A 252 -24.11 17.01 -35.24
N SER A 253 -23.47 17.87 -34.46
CA SER A 253 -22.84 19.10 -34.94
C SER A 253 -21.81 19.62 -33.92
N PRO A 254 -20.93 20.57 -34.30
CA PRO A 254 -19.99 21.20 -33.36
C PRO A 254 -20.67 21.85 -32.15
N ARG A 255 -21.91 22.33 -32.30
CA ARG A 255 -22.70 22.89 -31.20
C ARG A 255 -23.11 21.81 -30.18
N HIS A 256 -23.41 20.59 -30.64
CA HIS A 256 -23.74 19.48 -29.73
C HIS A 256 -22.50 18.97 -29.00
N GLU A 257 -21.35 18.93 -29.68
CA GLU A 257 -20.07 18.63 -29.03
C GLU A 257 -19.73 19.65 -27.94
N ALA A 258 -19.83 20.95 -28.24
CA ALA A 258 -19.59 21.99 -27.24
C ALA A 258 -20.55 21.88 -26.03
N ARG A 259 -21.80 21.44 -26.28
CA ARG A 259 -22.78 21.19 -25.22
C ARG A 259 -22.39 20.00 -24.34
N ILE A 260 -21.91 18.90 -24.94
CA ILE A 260 -21.39 17.75 -24.18
C ILE A 260 -20.20 18.20 -23.33
N ARG A 261 -19.21 18.90 -23.90
CA ARG A 261 -18.05 19.37 -23.13
C ARG A 261 -18.42 20.36 -22.02
N SER A 262 -19.51 21.12 -22.18
CA SER A 262 -19.99 22.01 -21.13
C SER A 262 -20.57 21.28 -19.92
N THR A 263 -20.96 20.00 -20.03
CA THR A 263 -21.49 19.25 -18.89
C THR A 263 -20.44 19.01 -17.81
N GLU A 264 -19.16 19.02 -18.16
CA GLU A 264 -18.05 18.95 -17.20
C GLU A 264 -18.06 20.16 -16.23
N GLN A 265 -18.59 21.31 -16.65
CA GLN A 265 -18.74 22.47 -15.78
C GLN A 265 -19.95 22.35 -14.83
N THR A 266 -21.03 21.70 -15.30
CA THR A 266 -22.24 21.49 -14.48
C THR A 266 -22.09 20.31 -13.53
N HIS A 267 -21.35 19.28 -13.93
CA HIS A 267 -21.08 18.06 -13.20
C HIS A 267 -19.57 17.74 -13.25
N PRO A 268 -18.73 18.45 -12.48
CA PRO A 268 -17.29 18.21 -12.48
C PRO A 268 -16.96 16.83 -11.93
N TRP A 269 -15.87 16.25 -12.43
CA TRP A 269 -15.31 15.01 -11.89
C TRP A 269 -14.95 15.18 -10.42
N GLN A 270 -15.34 14.21 -9.59
CA GLN A 270 -14.99 14.19 -8.17
C GLN A 270 -13.66 13.45 -7.96
N THR A 271 -13.03 13.67 -6.81
CA THR A 271 -11.83 12.92 -6.45
C THR A 271 -12.19 11.45 -6.25
N SER A 272 -11.49 10.58 -6.98
CA SER A 272 -11.65 9.13 -6.92
C SER A 272 -11.31 8.58 -5.53
N ASP A 273 -12.20 7.76 -4.99
CA ASP A 273 -11.99 7.05 -3.72
C ASP A 273 -11.15 5.77 -3.92
N ALA A 274 -10.85 5.39 -5.17
CA ALA A 274 -10.01 4.24 -5.51
C ALA A 274 -8.65 4.30 -4.78
N LYS A 275 -8.08 5.51 -4.63
CA LYS A 275 -6.81 5.75 -3.94
C LYS A 275 -6.87 5.43 -2.44
N GLU A 276 -8.03 5.55 -1.81
CA GLU A 276 -8.20 5.17 -0.41
C GLU A 276 -8.25 3.64 -0.24
N LEU A 277 -8.71 2.91 -1.26
CA LEU A 277 -8.70 1.44 -1.29
C LEU A 277 -7.29 0.86 -1.48
N GLU A 278 -6.35 1.64 -2.03
CA GLU A 278 -4.92 1.26 -2.09
C GLU A 278 -4.27 1.22 -0.70
N LYS A 279 -4.81 1.95 0.29
CA LYS A 279 -4.27 2.01 1.67
C LYS A 279 -4.65 0.78 2.48
N GLN A 280 -3.88 -0.31 2.32
CA GLN A 280 -4.12 -1.55 3.06
C GLN A 280 -3.82 -1.44 4.57
N ILE A 281 -2.91 -0.53 4.97
CA ILE A 281 -2.57 -0.26 6.37
C ILE A 281 -2.52 1.25 6.57
N ARG A 282 -3.41 1.77 7.42
CA ARG A 282 -3.47 3.19 7.81
C ARG A 282 -3.11 3.35 9.28
N THR A 283 -2.24 4.30 9.59
CA THR A 283 -1.76 4.59 10.96
C THR A 283 -1.80 6.11 11.23
N PRO A 284 -1.68 6.55 12.50
CA PRO A 284 -1.60 7.99 12.78
C PRO A 284 -0.43 8.68 12.08
N LEU A 285 0.67 7.96 11.82
CA LEU A 285 1.83 8.52 11.12
C LEU A 285 1.59 8.64 9.61
N THR A 286 0.85 7.72 8.99
CA THR A 286 0.49 7.86 7.56
C THR A 286 -0.35 9.11 7.33
N ASP A 287 -1.28 9.39 8.25
CA ASP A 287 -2.11 10.59 8.22
C ASP A 287 -1.29 11.87 8.44
N LEU A 288 -0.34 11.81 9.39
CA LEU A 288 0.50 12.95 9.72
C LEU A 288 1.46 13.33 8.58
N LEU A 289 2.08 12.35 7.93
CA LEU A 289 3.02 12.54 6.83
C LEU A 289 2.33 12.66 5.46
N LYS A 290 1.02 12.37 5.38
CA LYS A 290 0.24 12.28 4.13
C LYS A 290 0.83 11.28 3.14
N ILE A 291 1.16 10.10 3.63
CA ILE A 291 1.65 8.96 2.84
C ILE A 291 0.64 7.82 2.84
N ASN A 292 0.69 6.93 1.84
CA ASN A 292 -0.26 5.82 1.69
C ASN A 292 0.11 4.60 2.53
N HIS A 293 1.41 4.42 2.81
CA HIS A 293 1.93 3.23 3.46
C HIS A 293 2.85 3.60 4.63
N PRO A 294 2.81 2.86 5.75
CA PRO A 294 3.63 3.14 6.94
C PRO A 294 5.07 2.65 6.77
N VAL A 295 5.69 2.93 5.63
CA VAL A 295 7.05 2.50 5.24
C VAL A 295 7.88 3.73 4.92
N LEU A 296 8.95 3.94 5.69
CA LEU A 296 9.93 5.00 5.49
C LEU A 296 11.25 4.37 5.02
N LEU A 297 11.84 4.96 3.99
CA LEU A 297 13.20 4.63 3.57
C LEU A 297 14.20 5.23 4.56
N ALA A 298 15.20 4.44 4.95
CA ALA A 298 16.29 4.95 5.76
C ALA A 298 17.20 5.92 5.00
N GLY A 299 17.54 7.05 5.62
CA GLY A 299 18.58 7.96 5.15
C GLY A 299 19.96 7.32 5.19
N MET A 300 20.33 6.61 4.13
CA MET A 300 21.62 5.93 3.99
C MET A 300 22.52 6.74 3.08
N ASN A 301 23.68 7.19 3.57
CA ASN A 301 24.66 7.87 2.74
C ASN A 301 25.01 6.99 1.53
N VAL A 302 25.02 7.59 0.33
CA VAL A 302 25.24 6.93 -0.97
C VAL A 302 24.13 5.94 -1.37
N ALA A 303 23.75 4.99 -0.50
CA ALA A 303 22.78 3.95 -0.84
C ALA A 303 21.35 4.48 -1.03
N ALA A 304 20.92 5.44 -0.20
CA ALA A 304 19.63 6.12 -0.31
C ALA A 304 19.75 7.44 -1.07
N GLY A 305 20.21 7.34 -2.32
CA GLY A 305 20.27 8.47 -3.24
C GLY A 305 18.88 8.98 -3.66
N PRO A 306 18.84 10.09 -4.41
CA PRO A 306 17.61 10.78 -4.83
C PRO A 306 16.62 9.88 -5.57
N LYS A 307 17.14 9.01 -6.47
CA LYS A 307 16.33 8.07 -7.25
C LYS A 307 15.61 7.06 -6.38
N LEU A 308 16.28 6.47 -5.39
CA LEU A 308 15.67 5.50 -4.47
C LEU A 308 14.62 6.17 -3.58
N ALA A 309 14.95 7.34 -3.02
CA ALA A 309 14.02 8.10 -2.19
C ALA A 309 12.75 8.48 -2.98
N ALA A 310 12.91 8.98 -4.21
CA ALA A 310 11.78 9.25 -5.08
C ALA A 310 10.96 8.00 -5.41
N ALA A 311 11.61 6.86 -5.69
CA ALA A 311 10.92 5.60 -5.99
C ALA A 311 10.09 5.10 -4.80
N VAL A 312 10.61 5.20 -3.57
CA VAL A 312 9.85 4.85 -2.36
C VAL A 312 8.69 5.81 -2.12
N THR A 313 8.88 7.11 -2.32
CA THR A 313 7.79 8.09 -2.23
C THR A 313 6.71 7.84 -3.29
N ASN A 314 7.09 7.57 -4.55
CA ASN A 314 6.17 7.24 -5.63
C ASN A 314 5.39 5.94 -5.37
N ALA A 315 6.00 4.99 -4.66
CA ALA A 315 5.35 3.76 -4.23
C ALA A 315 4.39 3.95 -3.03
N GLY A 316 4.23 5.18 -2.51
CA GLY A 316 3.32 5.49 -1.41
C GLY A 316 3.94 5.46 -0.01
N GLY A 317 5.24 5.17 0.11
CA GLY A 317 6.00 5.35 1.35
C GLY A 317 6.56 6.77 1.50
N LEU A 318 7.56 6.94 2.38
CA LEU A 318 8.33 8.18 2.48
C LEU A 318 9.81 7.94 2.17
N GLY A 319 10.30 8.52 1.08
CA GLY A 319 11.72 8.60 0.77
C GLY A 319 12.46 9.59 1.67
N VAL A 320 13.62 9.19 2.18
CA VAL A 320 14.52 10.07 2.94
C VAL A 320 15.93 10.03 2.37
N ILE A 321 16.49 11.20 2.04
CA ILE A 321 17.87 11.34 1.58
C ILE A 321 18.82 11.33 2.77
N GLY A 322 19.91 10.56 2.70
CA GLY A 322 20.99 10.59 3.69
C GLY A 322 22.05 11.65 3.38
N GLY A 323 22.06 12.76 4.10
CA GLY A 323 22.93 13.92 3.83
C GLY A 323 24.27 13.93 4.56
N VAL A 324 24.87 12.76 4.80
CA VAL A 324 26.12 12.66 5.58
C VAL A 324 27.29 13.25 4.79
N GLY A 325 27.88 14.34 5.31
CA GLY A 325 29.01 15.00 4.66
C GLY A 325 28.64 15.89 3.47
N TYR A 326 27.35 16.13 3.22
CA TYR A 326 26.91 17.03 2.16
C TYR A 326 27.26 18.48 2.48
N THR A 327 27.72 19.19 1.45
CA THR A 327 27.75 20.65 1.45
C THR A 327 26.34 21.19 1.16
N PRO A 328 26.08 22.49 1.45
CA PRO A 328 24.84 23.15 1.06
C PRO A 328 24.49 22.95 -0.42
N ASP A 329 25.46 23.06 -1.32
CA ASP A 329 25.22 22.92 -2.76
C ASP A 329 24.88 21.48 -3.15
N MET A 330 25.61 20.49 -2.59
CA MET A 330 25.29 19.08 -2.79
C MET A 330 23.87 18.76 -2.30
N LEU A 331 23.47 19.28 -1.13
CA LEU A 331 22.12 19.02 -0.61
C LEU A 331 21.05 19.61 -1.53
N ARG A 332 21.25 20.81 -2.08
CA ARG A 332 20.32 21.40 -3.07
C ARG A 332 20.20 20.53 -4.31
N GLU A 333 21.33 20.14 -4.91
CA GLU A 333 21.35 19.30 -6.11
C GLU A 333 20.65 17.96 -5.88
N GLN A 334 20.90 17.31 -4.75
CA GLN A 334 20.29 16.02 -4.42
C GLN A 334 18.77 16.12 -4.19
N ILE A 335 18.30 17.23 -3.60
CA ILE A 335 16.87 17.50 -3.43
C ILE A 335 16.21 17.79 -4.79
N ASP A 336 16.84 18.58 -5.65
CA ASP A 336 16.32 18.92 -6.97
C ASP A 336 16.26 17.66 -7.87
N GLU A 337 17.28 16.82 -7.80
CA GLU A 337 17.30 15.52 -8.46
C GLU A 337 16.17 14.62 -7.94
N LEU A 338 15.94 14.54 -6.63
CA LEU A 338 14.84 13.75 -6.04
C LEU A 338 13.49 14.24 -6.60
N LYS A 339 13.26 15.56 -6.58
CA LYS A 339 12.02 16.16 -7.07
C LYS A 339 11.83 15.91 -8.57
N SER A 340 12.90 15.79 -9.34
CA SER A 340 12.82 15.46 -10.76
C SER A 340 12.21 14.07 -11.00
N PHE A 341 12.50 13.10 -10.12
CA PHE A 341 12.02 11.72 -10.21
C PHE A 341 10.65 11.48 -9.55
N LEU A 342 10.14 12.43 -8.75
CA LEU A 342 8.80 12.31 -8.16
C LEU A 342 7.70 12.39 -9.24
N THR A 343 6.73 11.48 -9.16
CA THR A 343 5.52 11.51 -10.00
C THR A 343 4.62 12.68 -9.58
N ASP A 344 4.37 12.85 -8.28
CA ASP A 344 3.73 14.04 -7.72
C ASP A 344 4.82 14.97 -7.14
N LYS A 345 4.96 16.17 -7.73
CA LYS A 345 5.97 17.15 -7.32
C LYS A 345 5.75 17.71 -5.91
N ASN A 346 4.56 17.53 -5.35
CA ASN A 346 4.22 17.92 -3.99
C ASN A 346 4.28 16.75 -2.99
N ALA A 347 4.70 15.56 -3.43
CA ALA A 347 4.78 14.40 -2.57
C ALA A 347 5.79 14.62 -1.42
N PRO A 348 5.52 14.08 -0.23
CA PRO A 348 6.38 14.29 0.93
C PRO A 348 7.72 13.54 0.76
N PHE A 349 8.79 14.17 1.21
CA PHE A 349 10.12 13.58 1.33
C PHE A 349 10.79 14.06 2.61
N GLY A 350 11.84 13.36 3.03
CA GLY A 350 12.65 13.73 4.18
C GLY A 350 14.13 13.89 3.89
N VAL A 351 14.83 14.48 4.85
CA VAL A 351 16.30 14.63 4.86
C VAL A 351 16.86 14.18 6.20
N ASP A 352 17.88 13.34 6.18
CA ASP A 352 18.57 12.80 7.35
C ASP A 352 19.98 13.36 7.48
N LEU A 353 20.30 13.94 8.65
CA LEU A 353 21.63 14.46 8.99
C LEU A 353 22.18 13.84 10.29
N LEU A 354 23.51 13.72 10.36
CA LEU A 354 24.22 13.25 11.55
C LEU A 354 24.75 14.43 12.35
N LEU A 355 24.24 14.59 13.57
CA LEU A 355 24.51 15.72 14.46
C LEU A 355 25.07 15.26 15.82
N PRO A 356 26.21 14.54 15.84
CA PRO A 356 26.81 14.07 17.09
C PRO A 356 27.12 15.25 18.01
N GLN A 357 26.90 15.06 19.32
CA GLN A 357 27.35 16.04 20.30
C GLN A 357 28.88 16.18 20.25
N VAL A 358 29.38 17.41 20.11
CA VAL A 358 30.81 17.76 20.17
C VAL A 358 31.08 18.47 21.50
N GLY A 359 32.18 18.13 22.18
CA GLY A 359 32.56 18.71 23.48
C GLY A 359 31.79 18.19 24.70
N GLY A 360 32.18 18.65 25.89
CA GLY A 360 31.64 18.18 27.17
C GLY A 360 31.91 16.69 27.41
N ASN A 361 30.88 15.93 27.80
CA ASN A 361 30.98 14.47 28.03
C ASN A 361 30.86 13.64 26.74
N ALA A 362 31.03 14.26 25.57
CA ALA A 362 31.03 13.57 24.28
C ALA A 362 32.26 12.66 24.13
N ARG A 363 32.18 11.69 23.21
CA ARG A 363 33.35 10.91 22.79
C ARG A 363 34.34 11.85 22.11
N LYS A 364 35.63 11.70 22.40
CA LYS A 364 36.68 12.55 21.84
C LYS A 364 36.83 12.41 20.32
N THR A 365 36.41 11.27 19.76
CA THR A 365 36.34 11.01 18.31
C THR A 365 35.18 11.72 17.61
N ASN A 366 34.28 12.38 18.35
CA ASN A 366 33.17 13.10 17.74
C ASN A 366 33.66 14.40 17.10
N TYR A 367 33.25 14.62 15.86
CA TYR A 367 33.39 15.90 15.18
C TYR A 367 32.06 16.30 14.54
N ASP A 368 31.96 17.56 14.14
CA ASP A 368 30.79 18.08 13.45
C ASP A 368 30.83 17.70 11.95
N TYR A 369 29.97 16.75 11.56
CA TYR A 369 29.83 16.32 10.16
C TYR A 369 29.35 17.44 9.23
N THR A 370 28.74 18.50 9.76
CA THR A 370 28.29 19.66 8.98
C THR A 370 29.37 20.72 8.78
N LYS A 371 30.53 20.58 9.46
CA LYS A 371 31.66 21.52 9.41
C LYS A 371 31.22 22.98 9.67
N GLY A 372 30.30 23.20 10.60
CA GLY A 372 29.75 24.50 10.97
C GLY A 372 28.60 25.01 10.09
N LYS A 373 28.19 24.26 9.06
CA LYS A 373 27.17 24.69 8.08
C LYS A 373 25.75 24.21 8.38
N LEU A 374 25.49 23.70 9.59
CA LEU A 374 24.17 23.19 9.98
C LEU A 374 23.03 24.18 9.71
N LYS A 375 23.24 25.47 10.00
CA LYS A 375 22.21 26.51 9.76
C LYS A 375 21.85 26.60 8.27
N GLU A 376 22.84 26.68 7.39
CA GLU A 376 22.62 26.72 5.94
C GLU A 376 21.91 25.46 5.41
N LEU A 377 22.29 24.28 5.91
CA LEU A 377 21.65 23.02 5.54
C LEU A 377 20.16 22.99 5.96
N VAL A 378 19.86 23.46 7.17
CA VAL A 378 18.47 23.56 7.67
C VAL A 378 17.66 24.55 6.82
N ASP A 379 18.28 25.64 6.37
CA ASP A 379 17.62 26.67 5.56
C ASP A 379 17.22 26.09 4.20
N ILE A 380 18.12 25.32 3.58
CA ILE A 380 17.82 24.58 2.35
C ILE A 380 16.69 23.57 2.57
N ILE A 381 16.69 22.85 3.68
CA ILE A 381 15.63 21.87 3.99
C ILE A 381 14.28 22.58 4.12
N VAL A 382 14.25 23.74 4.80
CA VAL A 382 13.04 24.57 4.93
C VAL A 382 12.56 25.09 3.57
N GLU A 383 13.46 25.70 2.79
CA GLU A 383 13.17 26.26 1.46
C GLU A 383 12.71 25.17 0.47
N SER A 384 13.24 23.96 0.60
CA SER A 384 12.89 22.84 -0.25
C SER A 384 11.46 22.32 -0.03
N GLY A 385 10.82 22.65 1.09
CA GLY A 385 9.50 22.14 1.44
C GLY A 385 9.49 20.68 1.93
N ALA A 386 10.64 20.17 2.39
CA ALA A 386 10.74 18.85 3.02
C ALA A 386 9.69 18.68 4.14
N LYS A 387 9.16 17.48 4.34
CA LYS A 387 8.14 17.21 5.37
C LYS A 387 8.71 16.58 6.62
N LEU A 388 9.88 15.95 6.52
CA LEU A 388 10.52 15.25 7.62
C LEU A 388 12.01 15.60 7.69
N PHE A 389 12.44 16.07 8.85
CA PHE A 389 13.85 16.16 9.21
C PHE A 389 14.20 15.00 10.15
N VAL A 390 15.28 14.29 9.86
CA VAL A 390 15.76 13.17 10.67
C VAL A 390 17.13 13.51 11.24
N SER A 391 17.28 13.28 12.54
CA SER A 391 18.60 13.27 13.18
C SER A 391 18.97 11.81 13.50
N ALA A 392 19.77 11.18 12.64
CA ALA A 392 20.20 9.79 12.85
C ALA A 392 21.18 9.63 14.01
N VAL A 393 22.04 10.62 14.23
CA VAL A 393 23.02 10.60 15.33
C VAL A 393 22.94 11.90 16.10
N GLY A 394 22.78 11.78 17.42
CA GLY A 394 22.75 12.93 18.32
C GLY A 394 21.36 13.53 18.46
N VAL A 395 21.33 14.78 18.90
CA VAL A 395 20.10 15.56 19.10
C VAL A 395 20.43 16.98 18.63
N PRO A 396 19.65 17.56 17.71
CA PRO A 396 19.86 18.92 17.21
C PRO A 396 19.69 19.95 18.33
N PRO A 397 20.33 21.13 18.20
CA PRO A 397 20.03 22.27 19.05
C PRO A 397 18.55 22.66 18.98
N LYS A 398 17.99 23.15 20.09
CA LYS A 398 16.58 23.57 20.15
C LYS A 398 16.23 24.63 19.10
N GLU A 399 17.15 25.56 18.82
CA GLU A 399 16.98 26.58 17.77
C GLU A 399 16.73 25.99 16.38
N VAL A 400 17.31 24.82 16.07
CA VAL A 400 17.09 24.12 14.81
C VAL A 400 15.69 23.50 14.78
N VAL A 401 15.27 22.87 15.88
CA VAL A 401 13.94 22.28 15.99
C VAL A 401 12.85 23.35 15.89
N ASP A 402 13.00 24.46 16.62
CA ASP A 402 12.06 25.57 16.60
C ASP A 402 11.94 26.17 15.18
N ARG A 403 13.06 26.24 14.43
CA ARG A 403 13.07 26.69 13.03
C ARG A 403 12.35 25.71 12.09
N LEU A 404 12.58 24.41 12.24
CA LEU A 404 11.89 23.36 11.48
C LEU A 404 10.38 23.38 11.75
N HIS A 405 9.99 23.50 13.01
CA HIS A 405 8.59 23.61 13.44
C HIS A 405 7.92 24.88 12.92
N GLY A 406 8.64 26.02 12.90
CA GLY A 406 8.16 27.26 12.30
C GLY A 406 7.82 27.15 10.81
N ALA A 407 8.45 26.21 10.10
CA ALA A 407 8.16 25.88 8.70
C ALA A 407 7.19 24.71 8.51
N GLY A 408 6.67 24.12 9.60
CA GLY A 408 5.77 22.96 9.55
C GLY A 408 6.46 21.63 9.22
N ILE A 409 7.77 21.52 9.44
CA ILE A 409 8.56 20.30 9.19
C ILE A 409 8.61 19.46 10.46
N LEU A 410 8.27 18.18 10.34
CA LEU A 410 8.33 17.24 11.46
C LEU A 410 9.77 16.87 11.77
N TYR A 411 10.08 16.75 13.05
CA TYR A 411 11.39 16.31 13.51
C TYR A 411 11.32 14.90 14.09
N MET A 412 12.10 13.99 13.49
CA MET A 412 12.32 12.63 13.97
C MET A 412 13.73 12.45 14.53
N ASN A 413 13.84 11.89 15.74
CA ASN A 413 15.13 11.52 16.31
C ASN A 413 15.32 10.02 16.35
N MET A 414 16.47 9.54 15.90
CA MET A 414 16.84 8.13 16.04
C MET A 414 17.42 7.84 17.42
N ILE A 415 17.01 6.72 18.02
CA ILE A 415 17.48 6.26 19.32
C ILE A 415 17.84 4.78 19.25
N GLY A 416 18.97 4.40 19.86
CA GLY A 416 19.37 3.01 20.06
C GLY A 416 19.31 2.53 21.52
N HIS A 417 18.77 3.35 22.44
CA HIS A 417 18.64 3.02 23.86
C HIS A 417 17.52 3.85 24.51
N PRO A 418 16.73 3.29 25.45
CA PRO A 418 15.63 4.02 26.11
C PRO A 418 16.03 5.34 26.80
N LYS A 419 17.27 5.49 27.28
CA LYS A 419 17.75 6.69 27.96
C LYS A 419 17.82 7.92 27.04
N HIS A 420 17.88 7.72 25.72
CA HIS A 420 17.94 8.81 24.75
C HIS A 420 16.56 9.47 24.53
N VAL A 421 15.47 8.77 24.86
CA VAL A 421 14.09 9.24 24.63
C VAL A 421 13.85 10.58 25.32
N LYS A 422 14.25 10.72 26.59
CA LYS A 422 14.06 11.96 27.35
C LYS A 422 14.71 13.16 26.64
N LYS A 423 15.98 13.03 26.24
CA LYS A 423 16.72 14.12 25.58
C LYS A 423 16.10 14.50 24.22
N ALA A 424 15.61 13.52 23.46
CA ALA A 424 14.93 13.77 22.19
C ALA A 424 13.57 14.48 22.39
N LEU A 425 12.80 14.07 23.39
CA LEU A 425 11.53 14.73 23.75
C LEU A 425 11.75 16.16 24.26
N ASP A 426 12.75 16.38 25.11
CA ASP A 426 13.11 17.71 25.63
C ASP A 426 13.53 18.67 24.51
N ALA A 427 14.15 18.15 23.43
CA ALA A 427 14.48 18.90 22.23
C ALA A 427 13.27 19.21 21.34
N GLY A 428 12.16 18.48 21.50
CA GLY A 428 10.92 18.69 20.75
C GLY A 428 10.65 17.68 19.63
N ALA A 429 11.17 16.45 19.73
CA ALA A 429 10.89 15.41 18.73
C ALA A 429 9.40 15.10 18.58
N ASP A 430 8.91 15.12 17.35
CA ASP A 430 7.54 14.73 16.99
C ASP A 430 7.42 13.21 16.79
N ILE A 431 8.54 12.59 16.39
CA ILE A 431 8.65 11.18 16.09
C ILE A 431 9.94 10.64 16.73
N ILE A 432 9.86 9.49 17.41
CA ILE A 432 11.01 8.76 17.93
C ILE A 432 11.22 7.50 17.10
N CYS A 433 12.35 7.42 16.39
CA CYS A 433 12.71 6.22 15.65
C CYS A 433 13.54 5.29 16.54
N ALA A 434 12.96 4.18 16.97
CA ALA A 434 13.57 3.17 17.81
C ALA A 434 14.32 2.14 16.96
N GLN A 435 15.64 2.30 16.84
CA GLN A 435 16.50 1.41 16.07
C GLN A 435 17.14 0.33 16.94
N GLY A 436 16.72 -0.92 16.74
CA GLY A 436 17.33 -2.07 17.39
C GLY A 436 18.76 -2.35 16.94
N GLY A 437 19.52 -3.05 17.79
CA GLY A 437 20.92 -3.42 17.57
C GLY A 437 21.18 -4.30 16.34
N GLU A 438 20.12 -4.83 15.73
CA GLU A 438 20.08 -5.57 14.47
C GLU A 438 20.23 -4.66 13.23
N GLY A 439 19.94 -3.36 13.36
CA GLY A 439 20.06 -2.39 12.27
C GLY A 439 21.50 -2.19 11.79
N GLY A 440 21.66 -1.82 10.52
CA GLY A 440 22.95 -1.45 9.93
C GLY A 440 23.38 -0.04 10.30
N GLY A 441 24.66 0.29 10.08
CA GLY A 441 25.18 1.61 10.39
C GLY A 441 25.26 1.88 11.90
N HIS A 442 25.16 3.14 12.32
CA HIS A 442 25.28 3.49 13.74
C HIS A 442 24.10 2.93 14.51
N THR A 443 24.36 2.00 15.44
CA THR A 443 23.29 1.31 16.17
C THR A 443 23.66 1.01 17.61
N GLY A 444 22.63 0.93 18.46
CA GLY A 444 22.73 0.49 19.84
C GLY A 444 22.96 -1.02 19.98
N ASN A 445 22.78 -1.53 21.19
CA ASN A 445 22.85 -2.97 21.51
C ASN A 445 21.51 -3.59 21.86
N VAL A 446 20.48 -2.79 22.13
CA VAL A 446 19.18 -3.27 22.57
C VAL A 446 18.45 -3.89 21.37
N PRO A 447 17.96 -5.14 21.47
CA PRO A 447 17.21 -5.78 20.39
C PRO A 447 15.91 -5.04 20.04
N THR A 448 15.50 -5.09 18.78
CA THR A 448 14.27 -4.47 18.26
C THR A 448 13.03 -4.83 19.09
N THR A 449 12.88 -6.11 19.45
CA THR A 449 11.73 -6.64 20.21
C THR A 449 11.63 -6.12 21.65
N VAL A 450 12.74 -5.63 22.21
CA VAL A 450 12.79 -5.03 23.55
C VAL A 450 12.71 -3.51 23.47
N LEU A 451 13.41 -2.92 22.49
CA LEU A 451 13.54 -1.48 22.38
C LEU A 451 12.22 -0.80 22.01
N ILE A 452 11.53 -1.28 20.96
CA ILE A 452 10.32 -0.64 20.43
C ILE A 452 9.22 -0.52 21.50
N PRO A 453 8.76 -1.61 22.16
CA PRO A 453 7.66 -1.50 23.12
C PRO A 453 8.05 -0.68 24.34
N THR A 454 9.32 -0.73 24.76
CA THR A 454 9.84 0.12 25.84
C THR A 454 9.76 1.60 25.47
N VAL A 455 10.13 1.96 24.24
CA VAL A 455 10.07 3.34 23.75
C VAL A 455 8.63 3.79 23.57
N ALA A 456 7.77 2.95 23.00
CA ALA A 456 6.33 3.20 22.88
C ALA A 456 5.71 3.53 24.24
N LYS A 457 6.08 2.78 25.29
CA LYS A 457 5.63 3.07 26.66
C LYS A 457 6.16 4.40 27.21
N LEU A 458 7.41 4.77 26.89
CA LEU A 458 8.03 6.02 27.36
C LEU A 458 7.47 7.27 26.69
N VAL A 459 6.97 7.14 25.45
CA VAL A 459 6.35 8.26 24.72
C VAL A 459 4.84 8.36 24.95
N GLU A 460 4.22 7.37 25.59
CA GLU A 460 2.80 7.36 25.88
C GLU A 460 2.38 8.63 26.66
N GLY A 461 1.36 9.33 26.16
CA GLY A 461 0.87 10.59 26.74
C GLY A 461 1.75 11.82 26.48
N LYS A 462 2.87 11.69 25.75
CA LYS A 462 3.69 12.82 25.30
C LYS A 462 3.12 13.42 24.03
N LYS A 463 3.21 14.74 23.90
CA LYS A 463 2.67 15.50 22.77
C LYS A 463 3.77 16.14 21.95
N SER A 464 3.59 16.13 20.64
CA SER A 464 4.44 16.83 19.67
C SER A 464 4.23 18.35 19.82
N PRO A 465 5.31 19.15 19.92
CA PRO A 465 5.20 20.60 19.97
C PRO A 465 4.60 21.22 18.70
N LEU A 466 4.84 20.61 17.54
CA LEU A 466 4.33 21.09 16.25
C LEU A 466 2.84 20.78 16.06
N THR A 467 2.44 19.55 16.33
CA THR A 467 1.11 19.05 15.95
C THR A 467 0.09 19.11 17.08
N GLY A 468 0.55 19.20 18.34
CA GLY A 468 -0.29 19.06 19.54
C GLY A 468 -0.85 17.64 19.77
N GLY A 469 -0.63 16.73 18.83
CA GLY A 469 -1.00 15.32 18.89
C GLY A 469 0.04 14.45 19.61
N PRO A 470 -0.21 13.14 19.75
CA PRO A 470 0.72 12.22 20.39
C PRO A 470 2.04 12.09 19.61
N VAL A 471 3.16 12.01 20.32
CA VAL A 471 4.47 11.67 19.73
C VAL A 471 4.42 10.27 19.15
N GLN A 472 4.85 10.12 17.90
CA GLN A 472 4.80 8.84 17.18
C GLN A 472 6.07 8.03 17.38
N VAL A 473 5.98 6.71 17.24
CA VAL A 473 7.13 5.79 17.28
C VAL A 473 7.31 5.14 15.92
N VAL A 474 8.52 5.19 15.39
CA VAL A 474 8.91 4.47 14.18
C VAL A 474 9.85 3.34 14.57
N ALA A 475 9.60 2.14 14.06
CA ALA A 475 10.43 0.97 14.32
C ALA A 475 11.56 0.85 13.28
N ALA A 476 12.79 0.61 13.73
CA ALA A 476 13.93 0.40 12.85
C ALA A 476 14.81 -0.77 13.32
N GLY A 477 15.53 -1.37 12.38
CA GLY A 477 16.48 -2.47 12.64
C GLY A 477 15.81 -3.83 12.70
N GLY A 478 16.33 -4.81 11.94
CA GLY A 478 15.76 -6.15 11.92
C GLY A 478 14.52 -6.34 11.03
N LEU A 479 14.07 -5.30 10.32
CA LEU A 479 12.83 -5.29 9.52
C LEU A 479 13.12 -5.44 8.02
N PHE A 480 12.42 -6.34 7.34
CA PHE A 480 12.71 -6.68 5.93
C PHE A 480 11.53 -7.24 5.10
N ASN A 481 10.47 -7.75 5.73
CA ASN A 481 9.29 -8.33 5.05
C ASN A 481 7.97 -7.90 5.73
N GLY A 482 6.82 -8.23 5.16
CA GLY A 482 5.53 -7.82 5.73
C GLY A 482 5.26 -8.36 7.14
N GLN A 483 5.75 -9.56 7.48
CA GLN A 483 5.63 -10.08 8.84
C GLN A 483 6.34 -9.18 9.86
N SER A 484 7.53 -8.66 9.51
CA SER A 484 8.27 -7.73 10.35
C SER A 484 7.57 -6.38 10.49
N VAL A 485 6.85 -5.92 9.44
CA VAL A 485 6.00 -4.72 9.52
C VAL A 485 4.84 -4.94 10.47
N ALA A 486 4.09 -6.04 10.32
CA ALA A 486 3.01 -6.40 11.22
C ALA A 486 3.49 -6.49 12.68
N ALA A 487 4.63 -7.14 12.92
CA ALA A 487 5.24 -7.25 14.24
C ALA A 487 5.62 -5.89 14.82
N ALA A 488 6.24 -5.00 14.03
CA ALA A 488 6.61 -3.66 14.48
C ALA A 488 5.39 -2.83 14.90
N LEU A 489 4.30 -2.90 14.12
CA LEU A 489 3.03 -2.24 14.47
C LEU A 489 2.45 -2.80 15.78
N MET A 490 2.48 -4.11 15.97
CA MET A 490 2.03 -4.75 17.21
C MET A 490 2.91 -4.43 18.43
N LEU A 491 4.19 -4.09 18.22
CA LEU A 491 5.09 -3.60 19.27
C LEU A 491 4.82 -2.14 19.67
N GLY A 492 3.88 -1.46 19.03
CA GLY A 492 3.47 -0.09 19.34
C GLY A 492 4.09 0.99 18.47
N ALA A 493 4.73 0.63 17.35
CA ALA A 493 5.14 1.59 16.33
C ALA A 493 3.98 1.97 15.40
N SER A 494 4.02 3.17 14.84
CA SER A 494 3.07 3.65 13.83
C SER A 494 3.60 3.49 12.41
N ALA A 495 4.89 3.22 12.23
CA ALA A 495 5.50 2.90 10.94
C ALA A 495 6.86 2.21 11.09
N VAL A 496 7.43 1.77 9.97
CA VAL A 496 8.75 1.15 9.90
C VAL A 496 9.74 2.01 9.12
N TRP A 497 11.00 1.96 9.52
CA TRP A 497 12.14 2.61 8.89
C TRP A 497 13.15 1.55 8.46
N ILE A 498 13.27 1.35 7.15
CA ILE A 498 13.96 0.20 6.56
C ILE A 498 15.15 0.68 5.73
N GLY A 499 16.33 0.10 6.00
CA GLY A 499 17.57 0.36 5.27
C GLY A 499 17.99 -0.82 4.40
N THR A 500 18.56 -1.86 5.02
CA THR A 500 19.25 -2.96 4.31
C THR A 500 18.43 -3.66 3.22
N ARG A 501 17.10 -3.81 3.37
CA ARG A 501 16.26 -4.39 2.30
C ARG A 501 16.27 -3.55 1.03
N PHE A 502 16.31 -2.23 1.16
CA PHE A 502 16.33 -1.28 0.05
C PHE A 502 17.72 -1.08 -0.58
N ILE A 503 18.79 -1.63 0.01
CA ILE A 503 20.12 -1.65 -0.66
C ILE A 503 20.06 -2.50 -1.93
N LEU A 504 19.22 -3.54 -1.95
CA LEU A 504 18.98 -4.39 -3.12
C LEU A 504 17.80 -3.89 -3.97
N ALA A 505 17.47 -2.60 -3.90
CA ALA A 505 16.52 -2.00 -4.82
C ALA A 505 17.20 -1.66 -6.16
N ASP A 506 16.47 -1.75 -7.27
CA ASP A 506 16.99 -1.38 -8.60
C ASP A 506 17.40 0.10 -8.69
N GLU A 507 16.74 0.94 -7.90
CA GLU A 507 16.95 2.38 -7.81
C GLU A 507 18.02 2.78 -6.78
N ALA A 508 18.59 1.82 -6.04
CA ALA A 508 19.58 2.10 -5.00
C ALA A 508 20.88 2.66 -5.60
N GLY A 509 21.43 3.68 -4.94
CA GLY A 509 22.73 4.27 -5.30
C GLY A 509 23.93 3.48 -4.74
N ALA A 510 23.67 2.34 -4.08
CA ALA A 510 24.71 1.50 -3.51
C ALA A 510 25.55 0.87 -4.63
N PRO A 511 26.90 0.89 -4.53
CA PRO A 511 27.78 0.21 -5.48
C PRO A 511 27.45 -1.28 -5.62
N GLU A 512 27.78 -1.88 -6.77
CA GLU A 512 27.50 -3.30 -7.03
C GLU A 512 28.17 -4.20 -5.99
N GLU A 513 29.37 -3.85 -5.53
CA GLU A 513 30.09 -4.58 -4.48
C GLU A 513 29.36 -4.53 -3.14
N HIS A 514 28.70 -3.40 -2.82
CA HIS A 514 27.89 -3.28 -1.61
C HIS A 514 26.63 -4.13 -1.72
N GLN A 515 25.96 -4.10 -2.88
CA GLN A 515 24.78 -4.92 -3.14
C GLN A 515 25.13 -6.41 -3.02
N GLU A 516 26.24 -6.84 -3.62
CA GLU A 516 26.72 -8.22 -3.55
C GLU A 516 27.13 -8.62 -2.14
N ALA A 517 27.75 -7.71 -1.39
CA ALA A 517 28.03 -7.90 0.02
C ALA A 517 26.76 -8.04 0.86
N VAL A 518 25.64 -7.39 0.51
CA VAL A 518 24.37 -7.65 1.20
C VAL A 518 23.79 -9.01 0.78
N ARG A 519 23.80 -9.30 -0.52
CA ARG A 519 23.20 -10.51 -1.12
C ARG A 519 23.80 -11.81 -0.60
N THR A 520 25.11 -11.81 -0.32
CA THR A 520 25.89 -13.00 0.08
C THR A 520 26.09 -13.12 1.59
N ALA A 521 25.61 -12.16 2.39
CA ALA A 521 25.83 -12.20 3.84
C ALA A 521 25.02 -13.32 4.48
N GLY A 522 25.63 -14.04 5.43
CA GLY A 522 24.98 -14.97 6.35
C GLY A 522 24.65 -14.32 7.71
N PHE A 523 24.10 -15.12 8.63
CA PHE A 523 23.67 -14.67 9.96
C PHE A 523 24.81 -14.16 10.85
N ASP A 524 26.02 -14.67 10.63
CA ASP A 524 27.22 -14.34 11.42
C ASP A 524 28.15 -13.36 10.73
N ASP A 525 27.81 -12.86 9.54
CA ASP A 525 28.71 -12.06 8.70
C ASP A 525 28.70 -10.57 9.02
N THR A 526 28.00 -10.15 10.07
CA THR A 526 28.01 -8.75 10.53
C THR A 526 28.58 -8.61 11.92
N ILE A 527 29.31 -7.52 12.14
CA ILE A 527 29.87 -7.16 13.44
C ILE A 527 29.58 -5.70 13.75
N ARG A 528 29.53 -5.35 15.04
CA ARG A 528 29.44 -3.97 15.47
C ARG A 528 30.77 -3.54 16.03
N THR A 529 31.39 -2.58 15.37
CA THR A 529 32.74 -2.09 15.68
C THR A 529 32.71 -0.58 15.94
N ILE A 530 33.75 -0.05 16.58
CA ILE A 530 33.96 1.40 16.73
C ILE A 530 35.11 1.93 15.86
N ILE A 531 35.78 1.09 15.08
CA ILE A 531 37.02 1.46 14.39
C ILE A 531 36.86 2.55 13.32
N PHE A 532 35.67 2.71 12.75
CA PHE A 532 35.42 3.66 11.66
C PHE A 532 35.02 5.06 12.12
N THR A 533 34.46 5.22 13.33
CA THR A 533 33.92 6.52 13.79
C THR A 533 34.09 6.77 15.29
N GLY A 534 34.69 5.82 16.03
CA GLY A 534 34.67 5.78 17.49
C GLY A 534 33.27 5.54 18.10
N ARG A 535 32.25 5.34 17.27
CA ARG A 535 30.86 5.01 17.65
C ARG A 535 30.49 3.63 17.14
N PRO A 536 29.64 2.88 17.86
CA PRO A 536 29.23 1.56 17.44
C PRO A 536 28.50 1.61 16.09
N LEU A 537 29.10 0.95 15.09
CA LEU A 537 28.68 0.91 13.70
C LEU A 537 28.61 -0.56 13.27
N ARG A 538 27.47 -1.00 12.70
CA ARG A 538 27.31 -2.35 12.17
C ARG A 538 27.67 -2.41 10.69
N VAL A 539 28.61 -3.31 10.40
CA VAL A 539 29.24 -3.53 9.09
C VAL A 539 29.33 -5.03 8.80
N ARG A 540 29.56 -5.38 7.54
CA ARG A 540 30.01 -6.73 7.15
C ARG A 540 31.41 -6.99 7.70
N LYS A 541 31.64 -8.22 8.17
CA LYS A 541 32.96 -8.71 8.58
C LYS A 541 33.86 -8.89 7.38
N ASN A 542 35.13 -8.59 7.55
CA ASN A 542 36.20 -8.96 6.64
C ASN A 542 37.50 -9.16 7.46
N PRO A 543 38.57 -9.70 6.86
CA PRO A 543 39.81 -9.97 7.59
C PRO A 543 40.39 -8.73 8.30
N TYR A 544 40.29 -7.54 7.69
CA TYR A 544 40.76 -6.29 8.26
C TYR A 544 40.03 -5.91 9.56
N ILE A 545 38.69 -5.92 9.52
CA ILE A 545 37.85 -5.61 10.68
C ILE A 545 38.03 -6.67 11.78
N MET A 546 38.14 -7.95 11.40
CA MET A 546 38.33 -9.03 12.37
C MET A 546 39.70 -8.94 13.05
N ASN A 547 40.76 -8.54 12.35
CA ASN A 547 42.07 -8.30 12.96
C ASN A 547 41.98 -7.22 14.05
N TRP A 548 41.27 -6.13 13.78
CA TRP A 548 41.04 -5.09 14.78
C TRP A 548 40.26 -5.59 15.99
N GLU A 549 39.17 -6.32 15.76
CA GLU A 549 38.25 -6.78 16.80
C GLU A 549 38.77 -7.99 17.59
N GLU A 550 39.65 -8.82 17.05
CA GLU A 550 40.19 -10.01 17.73
C GLU A 550 41.60 -9.80 18.28
N SER A 551 42.48 -9.11 17.53
CA SER A 551 43.90 -9.02 17.85
C SER A 551 44.32 -7.66 18.43
N ARG A 552 43.61 -6.56 18.14
CA ARG A 552 44.03 -5.17 18.45
C ARG A 552 43.06 -4.41 19.36
N GLN A 553 42.30 -5.12 20.19
CA GLN A 553 41.26 -4.50 21.05
C GLN A 553 41.80 -3.42 22.00
N ASP A 554 43.03 -3.59 22.51
CA ASP A 554 43.63 -2.63 23.43
C ASP A 554 44.08 -1.35 22.72
N GLU A 555 44.56 -1.46 21.47
CA GLU A 555 44.85 -0.30 20.62
C GLU A 555 43.58 0.49 20.29
N ILE A 556 42.45 -0.19 20.02
CA ILE A 556 41.16 0.49 19.82
C ILE A 556 40.83 1.36 21.03
N LYS A 557 40.98 0.83 22.25
CA LYS A 557 40.71 1.60 23.48
C LYS A 557 41.67 2.77 23.61
N GLU A 558 42.96 2.56 23.36
CA GLU A 558 43.96 3.60 23.46
C GLU A 558 43.72 4.75 22.47
N LEU A 559 43.58 4.44 21.18
CA LEU A 559 43.38 5.41 20.11
C LEU A 559 42.08 6.21 20.32
N THR A 560 40.98 5.51 20.60
CA THR A 560 39.69 6.19 20.82
C THR A 560 39.68 7.03 22.11
N SER A 561 40.48 6.67 23.13
CA SER A 561 40.68 7.49 24.33
C SER A 561 41.49 8.77 24.08
N LYS A 562 42.31 8.78 23.02
CA LYS A 562 43.04 9.95 22.50
C LYS A 562 42.18 10.77 21.50
N GLY A 563 41.05 10.23 21.06
CA GLY A 563 40.17 10.86 20.08
C GLY A 563 40.52 10.53 18.63
N ILE A 564 41.43 9.58 18.42
CA ILE A 564 41.87 9.13 17.10
C ILE A 564 40.99 7.96 16.66
N VAL A 565 40.54 7.98 15.41
CA VAL A 565 39.77 6.88 14.81
C VAL A 565 40.75 5.79 14.36
N PRO A 566 40.59 4.52 14.79
CA PRO A 566 41.55 3.46 14.48
C PRO A 566 41.86 3.27 13.00
N VAL A 567 40.85 3.32 12.13
CA VAL A 567 41.07 3.18 10.68
C VAL A 567 41.85 4.36 10.10
N GLU A 568 41.55 5.59 10.54
CA GLU A 568 42.31 6.79 10.13
C GLU A 568 43.77 6.68 10.59
N HIS A 569 44.01 6.18 11.82
CA HIS A 569 45.35 5.94 12.34
C HIS A 569 46.14 4.94 11.49
N ASP A 570 45.52 3.82 11.09
CA ASP A 570 46.17 2.85 10.20
C ASP A 570 46.52 3.53 8.87
N PHE A 571 45.59 4.25 8.24
CA PHE A 571 45.86 4.94 6.98
C PHE A 571 46.96 6.02 7.07
N GLU A 572 47.11 6.68 8.22
CA GLU A 572 48.17 7.67 8.44
C GLU A 572 49.54 7.04 8.74
N ASN A 573 49.59 5.78 9.21
CA ASN A 573 50.83 5.12 9.64
C ASN A 573 51.27 3.94 8.75
N LEU A 574 50.44 3.53 7.80
CA LEU A 574 50.80 2.57 6.76
C LEU A 574 51.68 3.28 5.70
N SER A 575 52.77 2.62 5.30
CA SER A 575 53.68 3.09 4.24
C SER A 575 52.98 3.20 2.87
N ASP A 576 53.54 3.96 1.92
CA ASP A 576 53.03 4.10 0.54
C ASP A 576 52.84 2.77 -0.23
N ASP A 577 53.32 1.64 0.30
CA ASP A 577 53.20 0.27 -0.23
C ASP A 577 52.01 -0.52 0.37
N ILE A 578 50.81 0.09 0.50
CA ILE A 578 49.61 -0.65 0.89
C ILE A 578 49.11 -1.45 -0.32
N ASP A 579 48.84 -2.76 -0.15
CA ASP A 579 48.15 -3.51 -1.18
C ASP A 579 46.70 -3.02 -1.35
N ASP A 580 46.21 -3.03 -2.61
CA ASP A 580 44.85 -2.58 -2.94
C ASP A 580 43.78 -3.33 -2.12
N GLU A 581 44.07 -4.58 -1.74
CA GLU A 581 43.20 -5.44 -0.93
C GLU A 581 42.95 -4.89 0.49
N THR A 582 43.97 -4.31 1.13
CA THR A 582 43.83 -3.70 2.46
C THR A 582 43.01 -2.42 2.39
N VAL A 583 43.18 -1.61 1.34
CA VAL A 583 42.40 -0.39 1.11
C VAL A 583 40.92 -0.72 0.88
N ASP A 584 40.64 -1.73 0.05
CA ASP A 584 39.28 -2.19 -0.21
C ASP A 584 38.62 -2.79 1.03
N ASN A 585 39.37 -3.55 1.83
CA ASN A 585 38.86 -4.11 3.10
C ASN A 585 38.69 -3.05 4.20
N ALA A 586 39.35 -1.91 4.12
CA ALA A 586 39.13 -0.80 5.03
C ALA A 586 37.87 0.02 4.67
N ARG A 587 37.15 -0.31 3.59
CA ARG A 587 35.85 0.30 3.26
C ARG A 587 34.71 -0.34 4.06
N PRO A 588 33.93 0.44 4.84
CA PRO A 588 32.85 -0.11 5.64
C PRO A 588 31.59 -0.40 4.81
N TRP A 589 31.26 -1.68 4.62
CA TRP A 589 29.98 -2.09 4.05
C TRP A 589 28.88 -2.14 5.12
N LEU A 590 28.10 -1.06 5.22
CA LEU A 590 27.03 -0.92 6.22
C LEU A 590 25.84 -1.82 5.88
N MET A 591 25.48 -2.73 6.81
CA MET A 591 24.30 -3.57 6.67
C MET A 591 23.82 -4.10 8.02
N GLY A 592 22.51 -4.33 8.14
CA GLY A 592 21.90 -4.94 9.30
C GLY A 592 21.99 -6.47 9.26
N LYS A 593 21.63 -7.11 10.37
CA LYS A 593 21.54 -8.58 10.44
C LYS A 593 20.56 -9.19 9.44
N VAL A 594 19.58 -8.41 8.97
CA VAL A 594 18.62 -8.84 7.94
C VAL A 594 19.28 -9.15 6.60
N ALA A 595 20.53 -8.73 6.37
CA ALA A 595 21.29 -9.10 5.17
C ALA A 595 21.25 -10.62 4.92
N ALA A 596 21.29 -11.41 5.99
CA ALA A 596 21.19 -12.87 5.99
C ALA A 596 19.92 -13.46 5.33
N VAL A 597 18.85 -12.67 5.23
CA VAL A 597 17.54 -13.08 4.72
C VAL A 597 17.03 -12.20 3.59
N VAL A 598 17.85 -11.24 3.11
CA VAL A 598 17.53 -10.38 1.97
C VAL A 598 18.53 -10.60 0.85
N ASN A 599 18.25 -11.56 -0.03
CA ASN A 599 19.12 -11.95 -1.14
C ASN A 599 18.55 -11.64 -2.53
N GLU A 600 17.30 -11.16 -2.62
CA GLU A 600 16.64 -10.86 -3.89
C GLU A 600 16.69 -9.37 -4.22
N LYS A 601 17.13 -9.04 -5.43
CA LYS A 601 17.04 -7.70 -6.02
C LYS A 601 15.63 -7.47 -6.58
N LYS A 602 15.00 -6.33 -6.25
CA LYS A 602 13.63 -6.00 -6.66
C LYS A 602 13.49 -4.48 -6.87
N PRO A 603 12.55 -4.00 -7.70
CA PRO A 603 12.21 -2.58 -7.73
C PRO A 603 11.73 -2.09 -6.36
N ALA A 604 12.03 -0.83 -6.00
CA ALA A 604 11.61 -0.25 -4.73
C ALA A 604 10.09 -0.33 -4.52
N LYS A 605 9.30 -0.14 -5.59
CA LYS A 605 7.85 -0.31 -5.56
C LYS A 605 7.44 -1.72 -5.13
N ALA A 606 8.05 -2.75 -5.71
CA ALA A 606 7.72 -4.14 -5.38
C ALA A 606 8.06 -4.47 -3.91
N ILE A 607 9.16 -3.90 -3.39
CA ILE A 607 9.52 -4.04 -1.97
C ILE A 607 8.45 -3.40 -1.08
N VAL A 608 8.00 -2.17 -1.39
CA VAL A 608 6.95 -1.48 -0.62
C VAL A 608 5.64 -2.24 -0.68
N ASP A 609 5.20 -2.66 -1.87
CA ASP A 609 3.97 -3.42 -2.07
C ASP A 609 3.97 -4.74 -1.28
N GLU A 610 5.10 -5.48 -1.29
CA GLU A 610 5.30 -6.71 -0.54
C GLU A 610 5.21 -6.46 0.98
N LEU A 611 5.93 -5.46 1.48
CA LEU A 611 5.92 -5.09 2.90
C LEU A 611 4.50 -4.78 3.41
N VAL A 612 3.70 -4.09 2.60
CA VAL A 612 2.36 -3.63 2.97
C VAL A 612 1.35 -4.76 2.80
N THR A 613 1.35 -5.44 1.66
CA THR A 613 0.36 -6.49 1.35
C THR A 613 0.52 -7.67 2.28
N ASP A 614 1.74 -8.16 2.46
CA ASP A 614 2.01 -9.25 3.39
C ASP A 614 1.80 -8.78 4.84
N GLY A 615 2.15 -7.53 5.16
CA GLY A 615 1.90 -6.96 6.48
C GLY A 615 0.42 -6.97 6.84
N ALA A 616 -0.44 -6.54 5.93
CA ALA A 616 -1.89 -6.55 6.11
C ALA A 616 -2.42 -7.99 6.26
N ALA A 617 -1.90 -8.93 5.44
CA ALA A 617 -2.26 -10.34 5.54
C ALA A 617 -1.87 -10.95 6.89
N TRP A 618 -0.67 -10.65 7.40
CA TRP A 618 -0.20 -11.11 8.71
C TRP A 618 -0.99 -10.51 9.88
N LEU A 619 -1.38 -9.24 9.80
CA LEU A 619 -2.25 -8.62 10.80
C LEU A 619 -3.63 -9.31 10.85
N ARG A 620 -4.24 -9.56 9.68
CA ARG A 620 -5.51 -10.30 9.58
C ARG A 620 -5.37 -11.73 10.13
N LYS A 621 -4.29 -12.42 9.79
CA LYS A 621 -3.98 -13.76 10.31
C LYS A 621 -3.74 -13.77 11.82
N GLY A 622 -3.06 -12.77 12.37
CA GLY A 622 -2.88 -12.63 13.81
C GLY A 622 -4.21 -12.50 14.54
N ASN A 623 -5.16 -11.74 13.96
CA ASN A 623 -6.50 -11.59 14.51
C ASN A 623 -7.30 -12.91 14.56
N THR A 624 -7.07 -13.85 13.63
CA THR A 624 -7.75 -15.16 13.68
C THR A 624 -7.20 -16.10 14.75
N LEU A 625 -6.02 -15.82 15.30
CA LEU A 625 -5.42 -16.59 16.40
C LEU A 625 -5.96 -16.18 17.78
N LEU A 626 -6.63 -15.03 17.88
CA LEU A 626 -7.24 -14.60 19.13
C LEU A 626 -8.52 -15.40 19.40
N ALA A 627 -8.59 -16.01 20.58
CA ALA A 627 -9.83 -16.60 21.05
C ALA A 627 -10.89 -15.50 21.16
N LYS A 628 -12.09 -15.79 20.63
CA LYS A 628 -13.24 -14.92 20.79
C LYS A 628 -13.81 -15.23 22.17
N LEU A 629 -13.24 -14.55 23.17
CA LEU A 629 -13.61 -14.67 24.57
C LEU A 629 -14.98 -14.06 24.83
#